data_AF-A0A445DSA0-F1
#
_entry.id   AF-A0A445DSA0-F1
#
_cell.length_a   1.000
_cell.length_b   1.000
_cell.length_c   1.000
_cell.angle_alpha   90.00
_cell.angle_beta   90.00
_cell.angle_gamma   90.00
#
_symmetry.space_group_name_H-M   'P 1'
#
loop_
_entity.id
_entity.type
_entity.pdbx_description
1 polymer ?
#
loop_
_entity_poly.entity_id
_entity_poly.type
_entity_poly.pdbx_seq_one_letter_code
_entity_poly.pdbx_strand_id
1 'polypeptide(L)'
;MFRDVQTEFVKKADCTIRAMYEHGDLAWVKVEEEIVVYETTWYVTYDVHFDHSTHAVRCECNLFKSVGILCYHCLVALSSYKVNEVPSCYVLPRWRKNIKRKHTYIKSSHDVRRLDESHNIFRGLCAHFYNVAQEFVDCDDEADMLHAALDDARAKLVDYRARMRNKTVANAHNNIATDTFNRVRHRGHSGPIKGNHKGSFKM
;
A
#
# COMPACT_ATOMS: atom_id res chain seq x y z
N MET A 1 -0.86 1.87 -4.76
CA MET A 1 -1.18 1.89 -6.20
C MET A 1 -2.46 2.63 -6.54
N PHE A 2 -3.68 2.19 -6.16
CA PHE A 2 -4.89 3.01 -6.41
C PHE A 2 -4.83 4.39 -5.74
N ARG A 3 -4.28 4.44 -4.52
CA ARG A 3 -4.03 5.69 -3.80
C ARG A 3 -3.09 6.64 -4.55
N ASP A 4 -2.08 6.12 -5.23
CA ASP A 4 -1.10 6.95 -5.95
C ASP A 4 -1.76 7.62 -7.16
N VAL A 5 -2.68 6.91 -7.82
CA VAL A 5 -3.57 7.50 -8.84
C VAL A 5 -4.44 8.58 -8.23
N GLN A 6 -5.09 8.31 -7.10
CA GLN A 6 -5.92 9.30 -6.42
C GLN A 6 -5.12 10.56 -6.04
N THR A 7 -3.87 10.40 -5.61
CA THR A 7 -2.97 11.52 -5.33
C THR A 7 -2.78 12.39 -6.56
N GLU A 8 -2.50 11.80 -7.73
CA GLU A 8 -2.36 12.57 -8.98
C GLU A 8 -3.68 13.30 -9.32
N PHE A 9 -4.83 12.67 -9.15
CA PHE A 9 -6.12 13.34 -9.39
C PHE A 9 -6.37 14.53 -8.46
N VAL A 10 -5.89 14.48 -7.21
CA VAL A 10 -6.01 15.58 -6.24
C VAL A 10 -5.04 16.71 -6.60
N LYS A 11 -3.76 16.37 -6.87
CA LYS A 11 -2.69 17.32 -7.21
C LYS A 11 -2.93 18.09 -8.51
N LYS A 12 -3.85 17.62 -9.35
CA LYS A 12 -4.33 18.37 -10.52
C LYS A 12 -4.77 19.79 -10.17
N ALA A 13 -5.29 20.03 -8.96
CA ALA A 13 -5.70 21.36 -8.51
C ALA A 13 -4.53 22.34 -8.34
N ASP A 14 -3.31 21.83 -8.14
CA ASP A 14 -2.10 22.63 -7.91
C ASP A 14 -1.40 23.02 -9.24
N CYS A 15 -2.10 22.86 -10.36
CA CYS A 15 -1.55 23.07 -11.70
C CYS A 15 -2.40 24.00 -12.55
N THR A 16 -1.72 24.85 -13.31
CA THR A 16 -2.33 25.85 -14.20
C THR A 16 -1.73 25.77 -15.60
N ILE A 17 -2.57 25.85 -16.64
CA ILE A 17 -2.09 25.94 -18.02
C ILE A 17 -1.60 27.37 -18.28
N ARG A 18 -0.33 27.52 -18.64
CA ARG A 18 0.30 28.80 -18.97
C ARG A 18 0.17 29.16 -20.44
N ALA A 19 0.35 28.18 -21.31
CA ALA A 19 0.30 28.38 -22.75
C ALA A 19 -0.08 27.08 -23.46
N MET A 20 -0.66 27.23 -24.64
CA MET A 20 -1.00 26.14 -25.54
C MET A 20 -0.55 26.53 -26.95
N TYR A 21 0.13 25.61 -27.62
CA TYR A 21 0.58 25.77 -29.00
C TYR A 21 0.03 24.59 -29.81
N GLU A 22 -0.55 24.88 -30.96
CA GLU A 22 -1.20 23.89 -31.82
C GLU A 22 -0.43 23.80 -33.14
N HIS A 23 -0.16 22.58 -33.59
CA HIS A 23 0.45 22.30 -34.90
C HIS A 23 -0.19 21.05 -35.52
N GLY A 24 -1.24 21.26 -36.31
CA GLY A 24 -2.02 20.16 -36.88
C GLY A 24 -2.67 19.33 -35.78
N ASP A 25 -2.42 18.03 -35.79
CA ASP A 25 -2.95 17.10 -34.78
C ASP A 25 -2.14 17.06 -33.48
N LEU A 26 -1.03 17.79 -33.41
CA LEU A 26 -0.17 17.87 -32.23
C LEU A 26 -0.39 19.17 -31.48
N ALA A 27 -0.42 19.08 -30.16
CA ALA A 27 -0.48 20.23 -29.28
C ALA A 27 0.61 20.17 -28.21
N TRP A 28 1.16 21.32 -27.87
CA TRP A 28 2.13 21.53 -26.79
C TRP A 28 1.48 22.40 -25.74
N VAL A 29 1.33 21.85 -24.54
CA VAL A 29 0.72 22.51 -23.39
C VAL A 29 1.81 22.76 -22.36
N LYS A 30 2.01 24.02 -21.99
CA LYS A 30 2.86 24.40 -20.86
C LYS A 30 2.02 24.39 -19.60
N VAL A 31 2.30 23.45 -18.70
CA VAL A 31 1.62 23.32 -17.41
C VAL A 31 2.56 23.80 -16.32
N GLU A 32 2.14 24.81 -15.57
CA GLU A 32 2.87 25.26 -14.39
C GLU A 32 2.28 24.61 -13.15
N GLU A 33 3.16 24.09 -12.31
CA GLU A 33 2.85 23.50 -11.01
C GLU A 33 3.32 24.44 -9.90
N GLU A 34 2.44 24.65 -8.92
CA GLU A 34 2.76 25.34 -7.68
C GLU A 34 3.34 24.36 -6.66
N ILE A 35 4.56 24.62 -6.18
CA ILE A 35 5.24 23.83 -5.16
C ILE A 35 5.44 24.69 -3.92
N VAL A 36 4.71 24.35 -2.85
CA VAL A 36 4.85 25.01 -1.54
C VAL A 36 5.85 24.23 -0.69
N VAL A 37 7.00 24.85 -0.39
CA VAL A 37 8.03 24.28 0.49
C VAL A 37 8.25 25.24 1.66
N TYR A 38 7.90 24.79 2.86
CA TYR A 38 7.82 25.63 4.07
C TYR A 38 6.86 26.82 3.88
N GLU A 39 7.37 28.04 3.78
CA GLU A 39 6.61 29.29 3.56
C GLU A 39 6.92 29.91 2.18
N THR A 40 7.65 29.20 1.32
CA THR A 40 8.04 29.70 -0.02
C THR A 40 7.33 28.92 -1.10
N THR A 41 6.68 29.65 -2.01
CA THR A 41 6.04 29.09 -3.20
C THR A 41 6.97 29.18 -4.40
N TRP A 42 7.21 28.05 -5.06
CA TRP A 42 7.95 27.96 -6.31
C TRP A 42 7.02 27.50 -7.42
N TYR A 43 7.34 27.90 -8.66
CA TYR A 43 6.59 27.49 -9.83
C TYR A 43 7.51 26.74 -10.79
N VAL A 44 7.12 25.53 -11.16
CA VAL A 44 7.86 24.71 -12.13
C VAL A 44 6.98 24.50 -13.34
N THR A 45 7.51 24.75 -14.54
CA THR A 45 6.78 24.54 -15.79
C THR A 45 7.18 23.23 -16.42
N TYR A 46 6.19 22.47 -16.87
CA TYR A 46 6.32 21.20 -17.55
C TYR A 46 5.75 21.28 -18.97
N ASP A 47 6.51 20.74 -19.93
CA ASP A 47 6.03 20.57 -21.30
C ASP A 47 5.24 19.26 -21.45
N VAL A 48 4.00 19.41 -21.93
CA VAL A 48 3.07 18.29 -22.19
C VAL A 48 2.70 18.27 -23.65
N HIS A 49 2.96 17.15 -24.31
CA HIS A 49 2.56 16.89 -25.69
C HIS A 49 1.25 16.13 -25.71
N PHE A 50 0.31 16.59 -26.52
CA PHE A 50 -0.97 15.96 -26.75
C PHE A 50 -1.19 15.71 -28.24
N ASP A 51 -1.78 14.57 -28.57
CA ASP A 51 -2.15 14.19 -29.93
C ASP A 51 -3.68 14.12 -30.02
N HIS A 52 -4.28 15.01 -30.82
CA HIS A 52 -5.73 15.10 -31.02
C HIS A 52 -6.30 13.85 -31.70
N SER A 53 -5.52 13.17 -32.53
CA SER A 53 -5.98 12.00 -33.29
C SER A 53 -6.06 10.73 -32.45
N THR A 54 -5.10 10.56 -31.52
CA THR A 54 -4.99 9.33 -30.69
C THR A 54 -5.37 9.55 -29.23
N HIS A 55 -5.57 10.80 -28.81
CA HIS A 55 -5.64 11.23 -27.41
C HIS A 55 -4.41 10.81 -26.58
N ALA A 56 -3.28 10.54 -27.24
CA ALA A 56 -2.04 10.26 -26.56
C ALA A 56 -1.49 11.54 -25.91
N VAL A 57 -1.09 11.43 -24.65
CA VAL A 57 -0.47 12.49 -23.87
C VAL A 57 0.89 12.04 -23.31
N ARG A 58 1.88 12.94 -23.35
CA ARG A 58 3.21 12.71 -22.77
C ARG A 58 3.68 13.97 -22.05
N CYS A 59 4.12 13.82 -20.81
CA CYS A 59 4.74 14.90 -20.03
C CYS A 59 6.23 14.60 -19.85
N GLU A 60 7.07 15.65 -19.84
CA GLU A 60 8.50 15.54 -19.58
C GLU A 60 8.85 15.01 -18.18
N CYS A 61 7.93 15.05 -17.22
CA CYS A 61 8.13 14.44 -15.90
C CYS A 61 8.23 12.90 -15.98
N ASN A 62 7.85 12.30 -17.11
CA ASN A 62 8.02 10.88 -17.42
C ASN A 62 7.39 9.89 -16.41
N LEU A 63 6.48 10.33 -15.54
CA LEU A 63 5.88 9.49 -14.49
C LEU A 63 5.18 8.24 -15.04
N PHE A 64 4.55 8.35 -16.21
CA PHE A 64 3.94 7.18 -16.84
C PHE A 64 4.99 6.17 -17.33
N LYS A 65 6.13 6.65 -17.84
CA LYS A 65 7.22 5.78 -18.31
C LYS A 65 7.92 5.08 -17.14
N SER A 66 8.08 5.75 -15.99
CA SER A 66 8.77 5.21 -14.82
C SER A 66 7.86 4.37 -13.90
N VAL A 67 6.65 4.86 -13.61
CA VAL A 67 5.74 4.28 -12.59
C VAL A 67 4.49 3.66 -13.22
N GLY A 68 4.17 3.99 -14.48
CA GLY A 68 2.95 3.52 -15.15
C GLY A 68 1.69 4.24 -14.69
N ILE A 69 1.83 5.43 -14.10
CA ILE A 69 0.74 6.32 -13.65
C ILE A 69 0.79 7.60 -14.49
N LEU A 70 -0.36 8.07 -14.98
CA LEU A 70 -0.46 9.39 -15.61
C LEU A 70 -0.25 10.47 -14.55
N CYS A 71 0.70 11.38 -14.79
CA CYS A 71 0.89 12.52 -13.90
C CYS A 71 -0.27 13.50 -13.98
N TYR A 72 -0.44 14.31 -12.94
CA TYR A 72 -1.43 15.38 -12.95
C TYR A 72 -1.24 16.41 -14.08
N HIS A 73 -0.01 16.66 -14.57
CA HIS A 73 0.19 17.53 -15.74
C HIS A 73 -0.52 16.98 -16.99
N CYS A 74 -0.40 15.68 -17.23
CA CYS A 74 -1.13 15.00 -18.30
C CYS A 74 -2.64 15.07 -18.08
N LEU A 75 -3.11 14.92 -16.82
CA LEU A 75 -4.53 15.01 -16.48
C LEU A 75 -5.10 16.42 -16.69
N VAL A 76 -4.33 17.46 -16.42
CA VAL A 76 -4.68 18.86 -16.72
C VAL A 76 -4.81 19.06 -18.24
N ALA A 77 -3.84 18.60 -19.01
CA ALA A 77 -3.89 18.70 -20.48
C ALA A 77 -5.07 17.92 -21.09
N LEU A 78 -5.31 16.69 -20.66
CA LEU A 78 -6.49 15.92 -21.11
C LEU A 78 -7.80 16.65 -20.78
N SER A 79 -7.87 17.25 -19.59
CA SER A 79 -9.03 18.02 -19.16
C SER A 79 -9.27 19.28 -19.98
N SER A 80 -8.22 19.98 -20.44
CA SER A 80 -8.37 21.18 -21.28
C SER A 80 -8.92 20.83 -22.66
N TYR A 81 -8.57 19.66 -23.19
CA TYR A 81 -9.11 19.14 -24.45
C TYR A 81 -10.43 18.37 -24.28
N LYS A 82 -11.08 18.47 -23.11
CA LYS A 82 -12.38 17.83 -22.81
C LYS A 82 -12.36 16.30 -22.94
N VAL A 83 -11.19 15.68 -22.78
CA VAL A 83 -11.04 14.23 -22.70
C VAL A 83 -11.42 13.81 -21.28
N ASN A 84 -12.70 13.48 -21.10
CA ASN A 84 -13.29 13.16 -19.79
C ASN A 84 -12.96 11.76 -19.29
N GLU A 85 -12.45 10.89 -20.16
CA GLU A 85 -12.07 9.53 -19.83
C GLU A 85 -10.58 9.31 -20.08
N VAL A 86 -9.91 8.62 -19.17
CA VAL A 86 -8.51 8.25 -19.37
C VAL A 86 -8.42 7.27 -20.56
N PRO A 87 -7.63 7.59 -21.62
CA PRO A 87 -7.51 6.70 -22.77
C PRO A 87 -7.04 5.31 -22.35
N SER A 88 -7.59 4.28 -23.00
CA SER A 88 -7.38 2.88 -22.58
C SER A 88 -5.91 2.43 -22.61
N CYS A 89 -5.07 3.06 -23.43
CA CYS A 89 -3.63 2.82 -23.50
C CYS A 89 -2.89 3.18 -22.20
N TYR A 90 -3.46 4.03 -21.35
CA TYR A 90 -2.92 4.37 -20.03
C TYR A 90 -3.49 3.50 -18.90
N VAL A 91 -4.50 2.68 -19.17
CA VAL A 91 -5.11 1.77 -18.19
C VAL A 91 -4.42 0.41 -18.23
N LEU A 92 -3.33 0.29 -17.48
CA LEU A 92 -2.54 -0.95 -17.42
C LEU A 92 -3.35 -2.12 -16.83
N PRO A 93 -3.09 -3.38 -17.23
CA PRO A 93 -3.85 -4.55 -16.76
C PRO A 93 -3.96 -4.66 -15.24
N ARG A 94 -2.90 -4.29 -14.51
CA ARG A 94 -2.86 -4.28 -13.04
C ARG A 94 -3.87 -3.33 -12.36
N TRP A 95 -4.49 -2.43 -13.13
CA TRP A 95 -5.51 -1.46 -12.71
C TRP A 95 -6.94 -1.94 -12.97
N ARG A 96 -7.12 -2.97 -13.82
CA ARG A 96 -8.45 -3.47 -14.17
C ARG A 96 -9.07 -4.16 -12.95
N LYS A 97 -10.26 -3.72 -12.56
CA LYS A 97 -11.09 -4.27 -11.47
C LYS A 97 -11.42 -5.77 -11.65
N ASN A 98 -11.20 -6.30 -12.86
CA ASN A 98 -11.59 -7.66 -13.26
C ASN A 98 -10.47 -8.71 -13.18
N ILE A 99 -9.31 -8.38 -12.63
CA ILE A 99 -8.34 -9.42 -12.29
C ILE A 99 -8.78 -10.02 -10.95
N LYS A 100 -9.31 -11.26 -11.00
CA LYS A 100 -9.51 -12.10 -9.81
C LYS A 100 -8.16 -12.26 -9.10
N ARG A 101 -7.84 -11.35 -8.18
CA ARG A 101 -6.70 -11.51 -7.27
C ARG A 101 -6.96 -12.78 -6.46
N LYS A 102 -6.11 -13.80 -6.62
CA LYS A 102 -6.18 -15.08 -5.91
C LYS A 102 -5.85 -14.96 -4.40
N HIS A 103 -6.14 -13.82 -3.75
CA HIS A 103 -6.03 -13.68 -2.30
C HIS A 103 -7.33 -13.13 -1.72
N THR A 104 -8.13 -14.08 -1.26
CA THR A 104 -9.31 -13.97 -0.40
C THR A 104 -8.94 -13.44 1.00
N TYR A 105 -9.90 -12.77 1.69
CA TYR A 105 -9.96 -12.44 3.15
C TYR A 105 -9.28 -11.10 3.57
N ILE A 106 -9.82 -10.11 4.32
CA ILE A 106 -11.12 -9.83 4.99
C ILE A 106 -11.20 -8.36 5.53
N LYS A 107 -12.44 -7.84 5.70
CA LYS A 107 -13.10 -6.88 6.68
C LYS A 107 -12.49 -5.58 7.27
N SER A 108 -13.39 -4.58 7.27
CA SER A 108 -13.88 -3.64 8.32
C SER A 108 -12.98 -2.54 8.93
N SER A 109 -13.65 -1.42 9.25
CA SER A 109 -13.18 -0.06 9.58
C SER A 109 -12.20 0.12 10.75
N HIS A 110 -11.79 -0.94 11.45
CA HIS A 110 -10.71 -0.85 12.45
C HIS A 110 -9.30 -0.79 11.83
N ASP A 111 -9.19 -1.03 10.51
CA ASP A 111 -7.90 -1.15 9.81
C ASP A 111 -7.29 0.18 9.34
N VAL A 112 -8.07 1.28 9.29
CA VAL A 112 -7.58 2.58 8.80
C VAL A 112 -6.44 3.12 9.67
N ARG A 113 -6.53 2.95 11.00
CA ARG A 113 -5.48 3.39 11.94
C ARG A 113 -4.23 2.51 11.92
N ARG A 114 -4.35 1.22 11.59
CA ARG A 114 -3.22 0.29 11.48
C ARG A 114 -2.49 0.41 10.14
N LEU A 115 -3.25 0.64 9.08
CA LEU A 115 -2.69 0.95 7.78
C LEU A 115 -1.92 2.26 7.81
N ASP A 116 -2.42 3.29 8.52
CA ASP A 116 -1.69 4.55 8.70
C ASP A 116 -0.34 4.33 9.41
N GLU A 117 -0.32 3.61 10.54
CA GLU A 117 0.93 3.36 11.28
C GLU A 117 1.93 2.50 10.48
N SER A 118 1.47 1.39 9.88
CA SER A 118 2.35 0.55 9.04
C SER A 118 2.83 1.27 7.78
N HIS A 119 2.02 2.17 7.22
CA HIS A 119 2.38 3.01 6.09
C HIS A 119 3.33 4.15 6.47
N ASN A 120 3.22 4.68 7.69
CA ASN A 120 4.16 5.65 8.26
C ASN A 120 5.52 5.00 8.53
N ILE A 121 5.54 3.80 9.11
CA ILE A 121 6.76 3.00 9.30
C ILE A 121 7.41 2.69 7.94
N PHE A 122 6.63 2.20 6.98
CA PHE A 122 7.15 1.90 5.64
C PHE A 122 7.72 3.14 4.95
N ARG A 123 7.01 4.27 4.99
CA ARG A 123 7.48 5.54 4.40
C ARG A 123 8.76 6.04 5.06
N GLY A 124 8.86 5.97 6.39
CA GLY A 124 10.07 6.33 7.12
C GLY A 124 11.27 5.46 6.74
N LEU A 125 11.06 4.15 6.60
CA LEU A 125 12.10 3.23 6.15
C LEU A 125 12.55 3.51 4.71
N CYS A 126 11.61 3.80 3.80
CA CYS A 126 11.95 4.16 2.42
C CYS A 126 12.73 5.47 2.33
N ALA A 127 12.35 6.49 3.11
CA ALA A 127 13.08 7.76 3.14
C ALA A 127 14.50 7.59 3.68
N HIS A 128 14.66 6.82 4.77
CA HIS A 128 15.98 6.53 5.32
C HIS A 128 16.86 5.73 4.34
N PHE A 129 16.30 4.71 3.69
CA PHE A 129 17.01 3.96 2.66
C PHE A 129 17.44 4.86 1.50
N TYR A 130 16.54 5.72 1.00
CA TYR A 130 16.83 6.62 -0.10
C TYR A 130 17.98 7.58 0.23
N ASN A 131 17.97 8.19 1.42
CA ASN A 131 19.03 9.09 1.85
C ASN A 131 20.39 8.39 1.89
N VAL A 132 20.45 7.16 2.41
CA VAL A 132 21.69 6.37 2.43
C VAL A 132 22.10 5.99 1.01
N ALA A 133 21.19 5.45 0.21
CA ALA A 133 21.51 4.99 -1.15
C ALA A 133 22.01 6.13 -2.05
N GLN A 134 21.45 7.34 -1.93
CA GLN A 134 21.88 8.50 -2.71
C GLN A 134 23.34 8.89 -2.47
N GLU A 135 23.90 8.62 -1.29
CA GLU A 135 25.30 8.94 -0.96
C GLU A 135 26.31 7.97 -1.61
N PHE A 136 25.87 6.77 -2.00
CA PHE A 136 26.74 5.67 -2.45
C PHE A 136 26.35 5.12 -3.84
N VAL A 137 25.45 5.79 -4.57
CA VAL A 137 24.90 5.29 -5.84
C VAL A 137 25.88 5.38 -7.02
N ASP A 138 26.95 6.17 -6.88
CA ASP A 138 27.91 6.44 -7.96
C ASP A 138 29.07 5.41 -8.01
N CYS A 139 29.10 4.42 -7.11
CA CYS A 139 30.13 3.38 -7.03
C CYS A 139 29.50 1.98 -6.94
N ASP A 140 29.78 1.12 -7.93
CA ASP A 140 29.22 -0.23 -8.01
C ASP A 140 29.61 -1.10 -6.79
N ASP A 141 30.86 -0.98 -6.30
CA ASP A 141 31.33 -1.75 -5.14
C ASP A 141 30.57 -1.36 -3.85
N GLU A 142 30.27 -0.07 -3.67
CA GLU A 142 29.52 0.44 -2.52
C GLU A 142 28.03 0.09 -2.61
N ALA A 143 27.47 0.11 -3.83
CA ALA A 143 26.11 -0.36 -4.09
C ALA A 143 25.95 -1.85 -3.77
N ASP A 144 26.91 -2.69 -4.16
CA ASP A 144 26.94 -4.12 -3.84
C ASP A 144 27.04 -4.36 -2.33
N MET A 145 27.85 -3.57 -1.62
CA MET A 145 27.92 -3.62 -0.15
C MET A 145 26.57 -3.27 0.50
N LEU A 146 25.88 -2.26 -0.01
CA LEU A 146 24.55 -1.86 0.47
C LEU A 146 23.50 -2.93 0.20
N HIS A 147 23.53 -3.56 -0.97
CA HIS A 147 22.67 -4.69 -1.32
C HIS A 147 22.87 -5.89 -0.39
N ALA A 148 24.13 -6.27 -0.12
CA ALA A 148 24.45 -7.36 0.79
C ALA A 148 23.94 -7.08 2.23
N ALA A 149 24.07 -5.84 2.70
CA ALA A 149 23.58 -5.44 4.01
C ALA A 149 22.05 -5.54 4.12
N LEU A 150 21.31 -5.20 3.06
CA LEU A 150 19.86 -5.34 3.03
C LEU A 150 19.41 -6.80 3.04
N ASP A 151 20.12 -7.68 2.33
CA ASP A 151 19.82 -9.12 2.33
C ASP A 151 20.09 -9.77 3.70
N ASP A 152 21.16 -9.38 4.38
CA ASP A 152 21.42 -9.81 5.76
C ASP A 152 20.32 -9.30 6.73
N ALA A 153 19.93 -8.02 6.62
CA ALA A 153 18.83 -7.47 7.41
C ALA A 153 17.51 -8.22 7.16
N ARG A 154 17.23 -8.57 5.90
CA ARG A 154 16.08 -9.38 5.53
C ARG A 154 16.12 -10.76 6.18
N ALA A 155 17.26 -11.44 6.14
CA ALA A 155 17.44 -12.75 6.78
C ALA A 155 17.17 -12.69 8.29
N LYS A 156 17.75 -11.70 8.98
CA LYS A 156 17.54 -11.45 10.41
C LYS A 156 16.06 -11.20 10.76
N LEU A 157 15.35 -10.41 9.95
CA LEU A 157 13.93 -10.11 10.16
C LEU A 157 13.02 -11.33 9.92
N VAL A 158 13.34 -12.15 8.92
CA VAL A 158 12.62 -13.40 8.64
C VAL A 158 12.77 -14.37 9.82
N ASP A 159 14.00 -14.54 10.30
CA ASP A 159 14.30 -15.40 11.45
C ASP A 159 13.65 -14.89 12.74
N TYR A 160 13.73 -13.59 13.02
CA TYR A 160 13.01 -12.96 14.13
C TYR A 160 11.50 -13.24 14.05
N ARG A 161 10.89 -13.10 12.87
CA ARG A 161 9.46 -13.36 12.67
C ARG A 161 9.12 -14.85 12.86
N ALA A 162 10.01 -15.77 12.51
CA ALA A 162 9.84 -17.20 12.78
C ALA A 162 9.91 -17.49 14.28
N ARG A 163 10.91 -16.94 14.99
CA ARG A 163 11.06 -17.05 16.45
C ARG A 163 9.83 -16.51 17.19
N MET A 164 9.31 -15.36 16.77
CA MET A 164 8.10 -14.76 17.36
C MET A 164 6.86 -15.64 17.15
N ARG A 165 6.67 -16.21 15.95
CA ARG A 165 5.56 -17.15 15.68
C ARG A 165 5.64 -18.40 16.55
N ASN A 166 6.83 -18.99 16.69
CA ASN A 166 7.04 -20.17 17.52
C ASN A 166 6.76 -19.89 19.01
N LYS A 167 7.11 -18.71 19.52
CA LYS A 167 6.83 -18.29 20.89
C LYS A 167 5.34 -18.11 21.17
N THR A 168 4.57 -17.57 20.21
CA THR A 168 3.11 -17.46 20.33
C THR A 168 2.43 -18.84 20.37
N VAL A 169 2.89 -19.77 19.53
CA VAL A 169 2.36 -21.15 19.49
C VAL A 169 2.68 -21.88 20.79
N ALA A 170 3.90 -21.78 21.33
CA ALA A 170 4.27 -22.39 22.61
C ALA A 170 3.41 -21.87 23.78
N ASN A 171 3.17 -20.55 23.84
CA ASN A 171 2.30 -19.96 24.86
C ASN A 171 0.84 -20.41 24.74
N ALA A 172 0.32 -20.61 23.53
CA ALA A 172 -1.03 -21.14 23.34
C ALA A 172 -1.18 -22.58 23.85
N HIS A 173 -0.18 -23.43 23.62
CA HIS A 173 -0.16 -24.81 24.11
C HIS A 173 -0.10 -24.88 25.65
N ASN A 174 0.68 -24.00 26.28
CA ASN A 174 0.76 -23.91 27.75
C ASN A 174 -0.54 -23.41 28.40
N ASN A 175 -1.28 -22.52 27.71
CA ASN A 175 -2.58 -22.03 28.18
C ASN A 175 -3.69 -23.08 28.01
N ILE A 176 -3.64 -23.92 26.97
CA ILE A 176 -4.58 -25.03 26.78
C ILE A 176 -4.32 -26.15 27.80
N ALA A 177 -3.05 -26.44 28.11
CA ALA A 177 -2.68 -27.43 29.12
C ALA A 177 -3.17 -27.03 30.52
N THR A 178 -3.08 -25.75 30.88
CA THR A 178 -3.55 -25.24 32.18
C THR A 178 -5.08 -25.20 32.30
N ASP A 179 -5.82 -24.92 31.22
CA ASP A 179 -7.30 -24.99 31.21
C ASP A 179 -7.82 -26.43 31.27
N THR A 180 -7.11 -27.36 30.63
CA THR A 180 -7.42 -28.80 30.70
C THR A 180 -7.15 -29.35 32.12
N PHE A 181 -6.08 -28.90 32.78
CA PHE A 181 -5.76 -29.31 34.15
C PHE A 181 -6.77 -28.76 35.18
N ASN A 182 -7.29 -27.54 34.98
CA ASN A 182 -8.32 -26.96 35.84
C ASN A 182 -9.70 -27.61 35.66
N ARG A 183 -10.05 -28.08 34.44
CA ARG A 183 -11.30 -28.82 34.20
C ARG A 183 -11.33 -30.22 34.81
N VAL A 184 -10.19 -30.90 34.90
CA VAL A 184 -10.11 -32.24 35.50
C VAL A 184 -10.23 -32.20 37.02
N ARG A 185 -9.83 -31.10 37.68
CA ARG A 185 -9.92 -30.96 39.14
C ARG A 185 -11.35 -30.76 39.67
N HIS A 186 -12.30 -30.34 38.83
CA HIS A 186 -13.68 -30.07 39.24
C HIS A 186 -14.66 -31.24 39.04
N ARG A 187 -14.22 -32.37 38.47
CA ARG A 187 -15.02 -33.60 38.35
C ARG A 187 -14.33 -34.77 39.02
N GLY A 188 -14.45 -34.84 40.33
CA GLY A 188 -14.15 -36.05 41.06
C GLY A 188 -14.07 -35.77 42.53
N HIS A 189 -15.22 -35.80 43.21
CA HIS A 189 -15.42 -36.43 44.52
C HIS A 189 -16.88 -36.23 44.96
N SER A 190 -17.72 -37.22 44.71
CA SER A 190 -18.86 -37.53 45.58
C SER A 190 -19.28 -38.99 45.37
N GLY A 191 -18.71 -39.85 46.20
CA GLY A 191 -19.28 -41.17 46.52
C GLY A 191 -20.48 -41.04 47.47
N PRO A 192 -21.13 -42.16 47.83
CA PRO A 192 -22.59 -42.28 47.84
C PRO A 192 -23.25 -41.96 49.20
N ILE A 193 -24.48 -41.45 49.17
CA ILE A 193 -25.36 -41.31 50.35
C ILE A 193 -26.49 -42.34 50.24
N LYS A 194 -26.57 -43.23 51.23
CA LYS A 194 -27.66 -44.20 51.46
C LYS A 194 -28.95 -43.46 51.83
N GLY A 195 -30.08 -43.92 51.29
CA GLY A 195 -31.42 -43.60 51.77
C GLY A 195 -32.38 -44.72 51.44
N ASN A 196 -32.78 -45.48 52.46
CA ASN A 196 -33.84 -46.48 52.41
C ASN A 196 -35.19 -45.76 52.56
N HIS A 197 -36.19 -46.07 51.75
CA HIS A 197 -37.53 -46.42 52.25
C HIS A 197 -38.47 -46.99 51.17
N LYS A 198 -39.33 -47.89 51.65
CA LYS A 198 -40.31 -48.74 50.96
C LYS A 198 -41.58 -47.98 50.57
N GLY A 199 -42.32 -48.53 49.61
CA GLY A 199 -43.74 -48.28 49.35
C GLY A 199 -44.01 -48.12 47.85
N SER A 200 -44.39 -49.15 47.09
CA SER A 200 -45.69 -49.85 47.02
C SER A 200 -46.70 -49.19 46.06
N PHE A 201 -47.03 -49.98 45.03
CA PHE A 201 -48.28 -50.10 44.27
C PHE A 201 -48.66 -49.12 43.13
N LYS A 202 -48.78 -49.77 41.96
CA LYS A 202 -49.58 -49.54 40.73
C LYS A 202 -50.85 -48.68 40.87
N MET A 203 -51.14 -47.86 39.86
CA MET A 203 -51.96 -48.21 38.68
C MET A 203 -51.63 -47.29 37.51
#